data_AF-V4AGE4-F1
#
_entry.id   AF-V4AGE4-F1
#
_cell.length_a   1.000
_cell.length_b   1.000
_cell.length_c   1.000
_cell.angle_alpha   90.00
_cell.angle_beta   90.00
_cell.angle_gamma   90.00
#
_symmetry.space_group_name_H-M   'P 1'
#
loop_
_entity.id
_entity.type
_entity.pdbx_description
1 polymer ?
#
loop_
_entity_poly.entity_id
_entity_poly.type
_entity_poly.pdbx_seq_one_letter_code
_entity_poly.pdbx_strand_id
1 'polypeptide(L)'
;MAATKNYKLDLDPPKRNVFVTQLHAREDEDDIVQIPVVKEKGHRLLESSSNTHQRTLLLKQEVEIDKVDAELEAKRREFKERMEACEKRRIEVQKKQQRMKDRVAKFEKFIEENEIKQRRAIQKYQQEVRLRDRKKSELEELQEQLEKVKQRHRYLQKLLTQYKKYETYLLAVVEAMPEDYITSSEDKVKGLMMRHRTLYEANKDIVDKLGHMEDEYELKKTKLENIRQDHNKRKVSFNSELAHLKTSEENKTTLNQRKEQEFLLSKGALRKKRTNLGVIYMSIDNIYEKCRKILDLPADKVDIDEKLKRIESYLVERSQVAEIVQSNTGSTESSDSHPVVRDKQTKTVRIKGP
;
A
#
# COMPACT_ATOMS: atom_id res chain seq x y z
N MET A 1 -21.64 -29.20 75.33
CA MET A 1 -22.33 -30.23 76.12
C MET A 1 -22.00 -31.60 75.52
N ALA A 2 -21.21 -32.41 76.22
CA ALA A 2 -21.11 -33.85 76.02
C ALA A 2 -20.47 -34.45 77.28
N ALA A 3 -21.25 -35.25 78.00
CA ALA A 3 -20.96 -35.73 79.35
C ALA A 3 -19.93 -36.86 79.36
N THR A 4 -18.96 -36.76 80.26
CA THR A 4 -18.00 -37.81 80.63
C THR A 4 -18.70 -38.85 81.52
N LYS A 5 -18.75 -40.11 81.07
CA LYS A 5 -19.21 -41.24 81.89
C LYS A 5 -18.02 -41.87 82.61
N ASN A 6 -18.01 -41.74 83.94
CA ASN A 6 -17.08 -42.43 84.84
C ASN A 6 -17.52 -43.89 85.02
N TYR A 7 -16.62 -44.84 84.78
CA TYR A 7 -16.84 -46.25 85.13
C TYR A 7 -16.39 -46.48 86.57
N LYS A 8 -17.34 -46.89 87.42
CA LYS A 8 -17.10 -47.28 88.82
C LYS A 8 -16.91 -48.79 88.87
N LEU A 9 -15.77 -49.24 89.38
CA LEU A 9 -15.42 -50.65 89.57
C LEU A 9 -15.83 -51.04 91.00
N ASP A 10 -16.90 -51.81 91.14
CA ASP A 10 -17.31 -52.39 92.42
C ASP A 10 -16.54 -53.70 92.63
N LEU A 11 -15.73 -53.77 93.70
CA LEU A 11 -15.02 -54.96 94.15
C LEU A 11 -15.71 -55.52 95.40
N ASP A 12 -16.05 -56.81 95.37
CA ASP A 12 -16.60 -57.54 96.52
C ASP A 12 -15.57 -57.72 97.66
N PRO A 13 -15.98 -57.71 98.94
CA PRO A 13 -15.08 -57.83 100.09
C PRO A 13 -14.55 -59.27 100.32
N PRO A 14 -13.36 -59.42 100.93
CA PRO A 14 -12.67 -60.70 101.08
C PRO A 14 -13.30 -61.59 102.18
N LYS A 15 -13.54 -62.87 101.87
CA LYS A 15 -13.95 -63.88 102.87
C LYS A 15 -12.73 -64.41 103.63
N ARG A 16 -12.67 -64.09 104.92
CA ARG A 16 -11.77 -64.67 105.93
C ARG A 16 -12.60 -65.64 106.77
N ASN A 17 -12.39 -66.94 106.64
CA ASN A 17 -12.89 -67.93 107.60
C ASN A 17 -11.75 -68.87 108.00
N VAL A 18 -11.33 -68.66 109.24
CA VAL A 18 -10.51 -69.50 110.09
C VAL A 18 -11.48 -70.44 110.81
N PHE A 19 -11.25 -71.76 110.77
CA PHE A 19 -11.74 -72.65 111.81
C PHE A 19 -10.63 -73.58 112.25
N VAL A 20 -10.26 -73.36 113.51
CA VAL A 20 -9.42 -74.16 114.37
C VAL A 20 -10.34 -75.15 115.07
N THR A 21 -10.00 -76.44 115.03
CA THR A 21 -10.40 -77.40 116.06
C THR A 21 -9.14 -78.11 116.51
N GLN A 22 -8.57 -77.61 117.61
CA GLN A 22 -7.54 -78.31 118.38
C GLN A 22 -8.20 -79.24 119.41
N LEU A 23 -7.37 -80.20 119.83
CA LEU A 23 -7.39 -80.99 121.08
C LEU A 23 -8.14 -82.33 121.03
N HIS A 24 -7.39 -83.43 120.96
CA HIS A 24 -6.80 -84.02 122.17
C HIS A 24 -5.67 -84.99 121.84
N ALA A 25 -4.53 -84.77 122.49
CA ALA A 25 -3.50 -85.78 122.70
C ALA A 25 -3.96 -86.70 123.85
N ARG A 26 -3.74 -88.00 123.70
CA ARG A 26 -3.59 -88.95 124.80
C ARG A 26 -2.35 -89.78 124.50
N GLU A 27 -1.37 -89.60 125.35
CA GLU A 27 -0.27 -90.53 125.57
C GLU A 27 -0.85 -91.69 126.38
N ASP A 28 -0.62 -92.93 125.95
CA ASP A 28 -0.55 -94.11 126.80
C ASP A 28 0.42 -95.09 126.13
N GLU A 29 1.21 -95.72 126.99
CA GLU A 29 2.47 -96.42 126.77
C GLU A 29 2.32 -97.83 126.15
N ASP A 30 3.48 -98.35 125.72
CA ASP A 30 3.87 -99.77 125.65
C ASP A 30 3.11 -100.74 124.73
N ASP A 31 3.76 -101.11 123.62
CA ASP A 31 4.31 -102.48 123.52
C ASP A 31 5.22 -102.62 122.28
N ILE A 32 6.50 -102.82 122.58
CA ILE A 32 7.58 -103.09 121.62
C ILE A 32 7.50 -104.57 121.23
N VAL A 33 7.08 -104.88 120.00
CA VAL A 33 7.34 -106.19 119.38
C VAL A 33 8.47 -106.04 118.37
N GLN A 34 9.68 -106.35 118.84
CA GLN A 34 10.88 -106.49 118.02
C GLN A 34 10.69 -107.61 116.99
N ILE A 35 10.55 -107.24 115.71
CA ILE A 35 10.75 -108.18 114.60
C ILE A 35 12.24 -108.21 114.28
N PRO A 36 12.94 -109.36 114.36
CA PRO A 36 14.38 -109.42 114.16
C PRO A 36 14.76 -109.09 112.72
N VAL A 37 15.56 -108.04 112.55
CA VAL A 37 16.23 -107.71 111.27
C VAL A 37 17.38 -108.68 111.08
N VAL A 38 17.16 -109.76 110.33
CA VAL A 38 18.22 -110.66 109.86
C VAL A 38 18.96 -109.97 108.70
N LYS A 39 20.13 -109.42 109.02
CA LYS A 39 21.10 -108.90 108.05
C LYS A 39 21.99 -110.04 107.55
N GLU A 40 21.52 -110.86 106.61
CA GLU A 40 22.40 -111.85 105.95
C GLU A 40 22.19 -111.93 104.43
N LYS A 41 23.32 -112.11 103.73
CA LYS A 41 23.45 -112.08 102.26
C LYS A 41 22.89 -113.39 101.68
N GLY A 42 21.94 -113.28 100.75
CA GLY A 42 21.14 -114.37 100.17
C GLY A 42 21.87 -115.48 99.40
N HIS A 43 23.20 -115.57 99.45
CA HIS A 43 23.97 -116.62 98.77
C HIS A 43 24.44 -117.76 99.69
N ARG A 44 24.22 -117.69 101.02
CA ARG A 44 24.56 -118.78 101.97
C ARG A 44 23.37 -119.58 102.53
N LEU A 45 22.14 -119.30 102.04
CA LEU A 45 20.92 -120.05 102.40
C LEU A 45 20.49 -121.05 101.31
N LEU A 46 21.35 -121.32 100.32
CA LEU A 46 21.04 -122.18 99.17
C LEU A 46 21.56 -123.63 99.30
N GLU A 47 22.20 -124.01 100.41
CA GLU A 47 22.89 -125.32 100.52
C GLU A 47 22.39 -126.24 101.64
N SER A 48 21.25 -125.97 102.28
CA SER A 48 20.68 -126.93 103.25
C SER A 48 19.15 -127.05 103.21
N SER A 49 18.71 -128.30 103.03
CA SER A 49 17.33 -128.81 103.06
C SER A 49 16.48 -128.61 101.80
N SER A 50 16.61 -129.59 100.92
CA SER A 50 15.61 -130.03 99.95
C SER A 50 14.24 -130.20 100.64
N ASN A 51 13.31 -129.26 100.38
CA ASN A 51 11.83 -129.37 100.36
C ASN A 51 11.06 -128.08 100.73
N THR A 52 11.60 -126.88 100.50
CA THR A 52 10.78 -125.66 100.27
C THR A 52 10.59 -125.44 98.76
N HIS A 53 9.71 -126.21 98.13
CA HIS A 53 9.53 -126.23 96.67
C HIS A 53 8.12 -125.77 96.23
N GLN A 54 8.08 -125.02 95.13
CA GLN A 54 6.93 -124.43 94.40
C GLN A 54 6.34 -123.13 94.96
N ARG A 55 5.86 -123.07 96.20
CA ARG A 55 5.02 -121.93 96.63
C ARG A 55 5.77 -120.59 96.79
N THR A 56 7.02 -120.61 97.24
CA THR A 56 7.89 -119.41 97.36
C THR A 56 8.58 -119.03 96.05
N LEU A 57 8.74 -119.98 95.12
CA LEU A 57 9.29 -119.75 93.78
C LEU A 57 8.26 -119.08 92.86
N LEU A 58 7.02 -119.56 92.93
CA LEU A 58 5.87 -118.89 92.31
C LEU A 58 5.70 -117.48 92.86
N LEU A 59 5.79 -117.29 94.18
CA LEU A 59 5.72 -115.96 94.78
C LEU A 59 6.85 -115.02 94.29
N LYS A 60 8.07 -115.53 94.09
CA LYS A 60 9.18 -114.73 93.54
C LYS A 60 8.98 -114.41 92.06
N GLN A 61 8.49 -115.36 91.25
CA GLN A 61 8.13 -115.11 89.85
C GLN A 61 6.95 -114.14 89.74
N GLU A 62 5.96 -114.24 90.61
CA GLU A 62 4.82 -113.33 90.68
C GLU A 62 5.30 -111.92 91.07
N VAL A 63 6.20 -111.80 92.05
CA VAL A 63 6.84 -110.51 92.40
C VAL A 63 7.73 -109.97 91.26
N GLU A 64 8.40 -110.82 90.49
CA GLU A 64 9.19 -110.38 89.32
C GLU A 64 8.30 -109.97 88.14
N ILE A 65 7.22 -110.70 87.89
CA ILE A 65 6.20 -110.35 86.88
C ILE A 65 5.53 -109.03 87.29
N ASP A 66 5.12 -108.87 88.55
CA ASP A 66 4.53 -107.63 89.07
C ASP A 66 5.51 -106.45 88.97
N LYS A 67 6.81 -106.67 89.18
CA LYS A 67 7.84 -105.63 88.99
C LYS A 67 8.00 -105.26 87.53
N VAL A 68 8.07 -106.23 86.63
CA VAL A 68 8.16 -106.01 85.19
C VAL A 68 6.90 -105.33 84.66
N ASP A 69 5.72 -105.74 85.14
CA ASP A 69 4.44 -105.12 84.81
C ASP A 69 4.37 -103.69 85.37
N ALA A 70 4.84 -103.43 86.59
CA ALA A 70 4.95 -102.09 87.14
C ALA A 70 5.93 -101.19 86.34
N GLU A 71 7.08 -101.74 85.89
CA GLU A 71 8.03 -101.04 85.04
C GLU A 71 7.48 -100.77 83.63
N LEU A 72 6.75 -101.73 83.07
CA LEU A 72 6.11 -101.63 81.76
C LEU A 72 4.94 -100.64 81.81
N GLU A 73 4.16 -100.60 82.89
CA GLU A 73 3.17 -99.57 83.17
C GLU A 73 3.80 -98.20 83.38
N ALA A 74 4.95 -98.12 84.07
CA ALA A 74 5.70 -96.87 84.21
C ALA A 74 6.20 -96.35 82.85
N LYS A 75 6.75 -97.22 81.99
CA LYS A 75 7.20 -96.86 80.64
C LYS A 75 6.04 -96.52 79.70
N ARG A 76 4.90 -97.21 79.80
CA ARG A 76 3.67 -96.84 79.10
C ARG A 76 3.16 -95.47 79.54
N ARG A 77 3.20 -95.17 80.85
CA ARG A 77 2.88 -93.84 81.38
C ARG A 77 3.84 -92.77 80.87
N GLU A 78 5.15 -92.99 80.96
CA GLU A 78 6.17 -92.06 80.42
C GLU A 78 5.98 -91.80 78.93
N PHE A 79 5.71 -92.84 78.13
CA PHE A 79 5.49 -92.68 76.69
C PHE A 79 4.20 -91.93 76.41
N LYS A 80 3.12 -92.23 77.14
CA LYS A 80 1.85 -91.50 77.03
C LYS A 80 2.03 -90.03 77.40
N GLU A 81 2.75 -89.72 78.47
CA GLU A 81 3.08 -88.35 78.87
C GLU A 81 3.92 -87.61 77.81
N ARG A 82 4.92 -88.27 77.21
CA ARG A 82 5.71 -87.69 76.11
C ARG A 82 4.86 -87.46 74.86
N MET A 83 3.99 -88.40 74.51
CA MET A 83 3.08 -88.24 73.38
C MET A 83 2.08 -87.11 73.61
N GLU A 84 1.53 -86.99 74.82
CA GLU A 84 0.67 -85.87 75.22
C GLU A 84 1.42 -84.53 75.20
N ALA A 85 2.69 -84.49 75.63
CA ALA A 85 3.53 -83.29 75.58
C ALA A 85 3.87 -82.89 74.13
N CYS A 86 4.19 -83.86 73.28
CA CYS A 86 4.41 -83.64 71.84
C CYS A 86 3.13 -83.15 71.14
N GLU A 87 1.98 -83.74 71.48
CA GLU A 87 0.68 -83.32 70.92
C GLU A 87 0.33 -81.90 71.38
N LYS A 88 0.52 -81.57 72.66
CA LYS A 88 0.37 -80.20 73.19
C LYS A 88 1.28 -79.23 72.44
N ARG A 89 2.56 -79.58 72.25
CA ARG A 89 3.52 -78.74 71.51
C ARG A 89 3.14 -78.59 70.03
N ARG A 90 2.65 -79.65 69.37
CA ARG A 90 2.14 -79.60 67.99
C ARG A 90 0.97 -78.63 67.88
N ILE A 91 0.00 -78.74 68.78
CA ILE A 91 -1.16 -77.84 68.85
C ILE A 91 -0.72 -76.39 69.10
N GLU A 92 0.24 -76.16 69.99
CA GLU A 92 0.79 -74.82 70.26
C GLU A 92 1.49 -74.20 69.05
N VAL A 93 2.32 -74.97 68.34
CA VAL A 93 2.99 -74.51 67.12
C VAL A 93 1.97 -74.22 66.03
N GLN A 94 0.97 -75.09 65.84
CA GLN A 94 -0.11 -74.87 64.88
C GLN A 94 -0.91 -73.61 65.23
N LYS A 95 -1.23 -73.38 66.51
CA LYS A 95 -1.87 -72.14 67.00
C LYS A 95 -1.01 -70.92 66.73
N LYS A 96 0.31 -70.98 66.96
CA LYS A 96 1.24 -69.87 66.66
C LYS A 96 1.33 -69.60 65.16
N GLN A 97 1.41 -70.63 64.33
CA GLN A 97 1.43 -70.50 62.88
C GLN A 97 0.12 -69.88 62.37
N GLN A 98 -1.03 -70.33 62.88
CA GLN A 98 -2.33 -69.75 62.52
C GLN A 98 -2.40 -68.27 62.92
N ARG A 99 -1.99 -67.91 64.14
CA ARG A 99 -1.91 -66.51 64.59
C ARG A 99 -1.00 -65.66 63.71
N MET A 100 0.12 -66.22 63.24
CA MET A 100 1.03 -65.53 62.32
C MET A 100 0.38 -65.32 60.95
N LYS A 101 -0.27 -66.35 60.39
CA LYS A 101 -1.04 -66.24 59.13
C LYS A 101 -2.14 -65.18 59.25
N ASP A 102 -2.91 -65.19 60.34
CA ASP A 102 -3.97 -64.20 60.58
C ASP A 102 -3.39 -62.78 60.70
N ARG A 103 -2.20 -62.62 61.29
CA ARG A 103 -1.52 -61.33 61.39
C ARG A 103 -1.01 -60.85 60.02
N VAL A 104 -0.43 -61.74 59.20
CA VAL A 104 -0.01 -61.42 57.84
C VAL A 104 -1.23 -60.99 56.99
N ALA A 105 -2.32 -61.76 57.03
CA ALA A 105 -3.54 -61.40 56.31
C ALA A 105 -4.15 -60.06 56.75
N LYS A 106 -4.04 -59.69 58.04
CA LYS A 106 -4.43 -58.37 58.53
C LYS A 106 -3.52 -57.26 58.02
N PHE A 107 -2.21 -57.50 57.95
CA PHE A 107 -1.26 -56.52 57.41
C PHE A 107 -1.40 -56.35 55.91
N GLU A 108 -1.60 -57.42 55.14
CA GLU A 108 -1.87 -57.36 53.71
C GLU A 108 -3.10 -56.50 53.44
N LYS A 109 -4.22 -56.76 54.14
CA LYS A 109 -5.42 -55.92 54.05
C LYS A 109 -5.15 -54.45 54.42
N PHE A 110 -4.36 -54.20 55.46
CA PHE A 110 -4.01 -52.84 55.85
C PHE A 110 -3.15 -52.12 54.80
N ILE A 111 -2.20 -52.83 54.17
CA ILE A 111 -1.38 -52.30 53.08
C ILE A 111 -2.26 -51.99 51.88
N GLU A 112 -3.13 -52.91 51.46
CA GLU A 112 -4.07 -52.69 50.36
C GLU A 112 -4.99 -51.48 50.62
N GLU A 113 -5.57 -51.38 51.81
CA GLU A 113 -6.40 -50.23 52.19
C GLU A 113 -5.60 -48.92 52.20
N ASN A 114 -4.34 -48.95 52.66
CA ASN A 114 -3.47 -47.78 52.66
C ASN A 114 -3.10 -47.36 51.23
N GLU A 115 -2.75 -48.31 50.36
CA GLU A 115 -2.50 -48.05 48.95
C GLU A 115 -3.74 -47.46 48.27
N ILE A 116 -4.94 -47.97 48.56
CA ILE A 116 -6.19 -47.40 48.03
C ILE A 116 -6.38 -45.96 48.53
N LYS A 117 -6.12 -45.68 49.81
CA LYS A 117 -6.18 -44.32 50.37
C LYS A 117 -5.15 -43.39 49.71
N GLN A 118 -3.92 -43.85 49.52
CA GLN A 118 -2.85 -43.10 48.86
C GLN A 118 -3.21 -42.82 47.39
N ARG A 119 -3.66 -43.83 46.64
CA ARG A 119 -4.10 -43.67 45.24
C ARG A 119 -5.27 -42.68 45.13
N ARG A 120 -6.28 -42.78 46.02
CA ARG A 120 -7.40 -41.82 46.05
C ARG A 120 -6.93 -40.40 46.36
N ALA A 121 -6.02 -40.23 47.32
CA ALA A 121 -5.47 -38.92 47.67
C ALA A 121 -4.67 -38.31 46.50
N ILE A 122 -3.82 -39.11 45.84
CA ILE A 122 -3.07 -38.68 44.65
C ILE A 122 -4.01 -38.31 43.51
N GLN A 123 -5.02 -39.12 43.22
CA GLN A 123 -6.00 -38.84 42.16
C GLN A 123 -6.76 -37.55 42.45
N LYS A 124 -7.21 -37.35 43.70
CA LYS A 124 -7.88 -36.11 44.11
C LYS A 124 -6.97 -34.89 43.93
N TYR A 125 -5.72 -34.97 44.38
CA TYR A 125 -4.74 -33.91 44.19
C TYR A 125 -4.50 -33.61 42.70
N GLN A 126 -4.34 -34.64 41.86
CA GLN A 126 -4.16 -34.45 40.42
C GLN A 126 -5.38 -33.81 39.75
N GLN A 127 -6.60 -34.18 40.16
CA GLN A 127 -7.83 -33.56 39.68
C GLN A 127 -7.92 -32.09 40.09
N GLU A 128 -7.59 -31.77 41.34
CA GLU A 128 -7.58 -30.39 41.85
C GLU A 128 -6.53 -29.53 41.13
N VAL A 129 -5.33 -30.06 40.87
CA VAL A 129 -4.29 -29.36 40.10
C VAL A 129 -4.77 -29.09 38.68
N ARG A 130 -5.32 -30.10 37.97
CA ARG A 130 -5.85 -29.92 36.61
C ARG A 130 -6.99 -28.90 36.57
N LEU A 131 -7.89 -28.92 37.56
CA LEU A 131 -8.99 -27.97 37.65
C LEU A 131 -8.45 -26.55 37.89
N ARG A 132 -7.51 -26.39 38.81
CA ARG A 132 -6.85 -25.11 39.08
C ARG A 132 -6.17 -24.56 37.83
N ASP A 133 -5.44 -25.40 37.10
CA ASP A 133 -4.71 -24.96 35.91
C ASP A 133 -5.69 -24.55 34.79
N ARG A 134 -6.78 -25.30 34.58
CA ARG A 134 -7.87 -24.89 33.67
C ARG A 134 -8.47 -23.54 34.07
N LYS A 135 -8.79 -23.35 35.36
CA LYS A 135 -9.35 -22.08 35.86
C LYS A 135 -8.37 -20.92 35.75
N LYS A 136 -7.07 -21.16 35.89
CA LYS A 136 -6.04 -20.14 35.64
C LYS A 136 -5.99 -19.73 34.18
N SER A 137 -5.99 -20.68 33.25
CA SER A 137 -6.02 -20.37 31.82
C SER A 137 -7.30 -19.61 31.43
N GLU A 138 -8.47 -20.05 31.91
CA GLU A 138 -9.74 -19.32 31.70
C GLU A 138 -9.66 -17.88 32.25
N LEU A 139 -9.04 -17.69 33.42
CA LEU A 139 -8.88 -16.37 34.04
C LEU A 139 -7.95 -15.48 33.20
N GLU A 140 -6.83 -16.01 32.72
CA GLU A 140 -5.89 -15.29 31.86
C GLU A 140 -6.55 -14.87 30.53
N GLU A 141 -7.30 -15.76 29.89
CA GLU A 141 -8.07 -15.47 28.68
C GLU A 141 -9.11 -14.36 28.91
N LEU A 142 -9.87 -14.45 30.01
CA LEU A 142 -10.86 -13.44 30.38
C LEU A 142 -10.21 -12.08 30.69
N GLN A 143 -9.04 -12.08 31.34
CA GLN A 143 -8.28 -10.85 31.60
C GLN A 143 -7.81 -10.20 30.30
N GLU A 144 -7.31 -10.99 29.34
CA GLU A 144 -6.90 -10.46 28.04
C GLU A 144 -8.08 -9.86 27.26
N GLN A 145 -9.23 -10.56 27.24
CA GLN A 145 -10.45 -10.06 26.61
C GLN A 145 -10.92 -8.76 27.26
N LEU A 146 -10.90 -8.70 28.59
CA LEU A 146 -11.29 -7.51 29.34
C LEU A 146 -10.36 -6.33 29.04
N GLU A 147 -9.04 -6.56 28.93
CA GLU A 147 -8.10 -5.50 28.59
C GLU A 147 -8.31 -5.00 27.14
N LYS A 148 -8.55 -5.90 26.18
CA LYS A 148 -8.92 -5.52 24.80
C LYS A 148 -10.17 -4.64 24.76
N VAL A 149 -11.21 -5.00 25.51
CA VAL A 149 -12.45 -4.21 25.60
C VAL A 149 -12.20 -2.86 26.26
N LYS A 150 -11.40 -2.81 27.34
CA LYS A 150 -11.01 -1.54 27.99
C LYS A 150 -10.25 -0.62 27.06
N GLN A 151 -9.29 -1.15 26.28
CA GLN A 151 -8.53 -0.38 25.30
C GLN A 151 -9.46 0.18 24.22
N ARG A 152 -10.36 -0.64 23.68
CA ARG A 152 -11.37 -0.20 22.70
C ARG A 152 -12.28 0.87 23.30
N HIS A 153 -12.74 0.70 24.54
CA HIS A 153 -13.55 1.69 25.24
C HIS A 153 -12.81 3.03 25.38
N ARG A 154 -11.55 3.02 25.84
CA ARG A 154 -10.73 4.24 25.96
C ARG A 154 -10.52 4.92 24.61
N TYR A 155 -10.29 4.14 23.54
CA TYR A 155 -10.16 4.66 22.18
C TYR A 155 -11.46 5.34 21.72
N LEU A 156 -12.61 4.65 21.86
CA LEU A 156 -13.92 5.20 21.49
C LEU A 156 -14.28 6.42 22.32
N GLN A 157 -13.93 6.44 23.61
CA GLN A 157 -14.16 7.59 24.48
C GLN A 157 -13.35 8.81 24.02
N LYS A 158 -12.08 8.64 23.65
CA LYS A 158 -11.26 9.71 23.06
C LYS A 158 -11.86 10.20 21.75
N LEU A 159 -12.33 9.28 20.92
CA LEU A 159 -12.95 9.62 19.64
C LEU A 159 -14.26 10.40 19.84
N LEU A 160 -15.07 9.99 20.82
CA LEU A 160 -16.30 10.68 21.20
C LEU A 160 -16.00 12.09 21.71
N THR A 161 -15.00 12.27 22.58
CA THR A 161 -14.64 13.62 23.07
C THR A 161 -14.11 14.51 21.95
N GLN A 162 -13.40 13.94 20.97
CA GLN A 162 -12.98 14.66 19.77
C GLN A 162 -14.17 15.06 18.89
N TYR A 163 -15.17 14.19 18.70
CA TYR A 163 -16.31 14.49 17.85
C TYR A 163 -17.39 15.33 18.50
N LYS A 164 -17.48 15.32 19.84
CA LYS A 164 -18.48 16.09 20.61
C LYS A 164 -18.46 17.59 20.30
N LYS A 165 -17.29 18.16 20.01
CA LYS A 165 -17.17 19.59 19.61
C LYS A 165 -17.82 19.88 18.25
N TYR A 166 -17.83 18.93 17.32
CA TYR A 166 -18.56 19.08 16.06
C TYR A 166 -20.05 18.86 16.25
N GLU A 167 -20.45 17.92 17.10
CA GLU A 167 -21.85 17.74 17.49
C GLU A 167 -22.43 19.02 18.10
N THR A 168 -21.75 19.62 19.08
CA THR A 168 -22.20 20.89 19.68
C THR A 168 -22.28 22.02 18.67
N TYR A 169 -21.33 22.08 17.73
CA TYR A 169 -21.35 23.06 16.65
C TYR A 169 -22.55 22.84 15.72
N LEU A 170 -22.79 21.60 15.28
CA LEU A 170 -23.90 21.27 14.37
C LEU A 170 -25.25 21.54 15.03
N LEU A 171 -25.40 21.25 16.33
CA LEU A 171 -26.60 21.60 17.08
C LEU A 171 -26.79 23.12 17.16
N ALA A 172 -25.74 23.88 17.46
CA ALA A 172 -25.82 25.34 17.45
C ALA A 172 -26.19 25.92 16.07
N VAL A 173 -25.71 25.32 14.98
CA VAL A 173 -26.11 25.69 13.62
C VAL A 173 -27.58 25.36 13.37
N VAL A 174 -28.06 24.20 13.83
CA VAL A 174 -29.47 23.82 13.73
C VAL A 174 -30.36 24.80 14.50
N GLU A 175 -29.93 25.27 15.68
CA GLU A 175 -30.64 26.28 16.47
C GLU A 175 -30.67 27.66 15.79
N ALA A 176 -29.58 28.06 15.13
CA ALA A 176 -29.49 29.34 14.43
C ALA A 176 -30.24 29.37 13.08
N MET A 177 -30.67 28.22 12.57
CA MET A 177 -31.35 28.12 11.28
C MET A 177 -32.88 28.28 11.42
N PRO A 178 -33.55 28.86 10.39
CA PRO A 178 -35.01 28.90 10.34
C PRO A 178 -35.65 27.50 10.42
N GLU A 179 -36.77 27.37 11.11
CA GLU A 179 -37.42 26.08 11.38
C GLU A 179 -37.80 25.31 10.10
N ASP A 180 -38.12 26.01 9.02
CA ASP A 180 -38.57 25.42 7.74
C ASP A 180 -37.42 25.04 6.79
N TYR A 181 -36.16 25.28 7.18
CA TYR A 181 -35.02 25.08 6.28
C TYR A 181 -34.74 23.60 5.97
N ILE A 182 -35.05 22.71 6.91
CA ILE A 182 -34.90 21.26 6.78
C ILE A 182 -36.23 20.62 7.16
N THR A 183 -36.96 20.13 6.17
CA THR A 183 -38.28 19.51 6.31
C THR A 183 -38.25 18.08 6.87
N SER A 184 -37.07 17.45 6.96
CA SER A 184 -36.95 16.08 7.49
C SER A 184 -37.08 16.05 9.01
N SER A 185 -38.12 15.37 9.50
CA SER A 185 -38.52 15.33 10.92
C SER A 185 -37.65 14.44 11.82
N GLU A 186 -36.86 13.52 11.27
CA GLU A 186 -36.21 12.47 12.09
C GLU A 186 -34.83 12.88 12.65
N ASP A 187 -34.08 13.74 11.96
CA ASP A 187 -32.80 14.29 12.45
C ASP A 187 -32.39 15.53 11.63
N LYS A 188 -32.51 16.71 12.24
CA LYS A 188 -32.14 17.99 11.61
C LYS A 188 -30.64 18.08 11.30
N VAL A 189 -29.77 17.46 12.11
CA VAL A 189 -28.31 17.45 11.87
C VAL A 189 -27.98 16.61 10.65
N LYS A 190 -28.57 15.41 10.54
CA LYS A 190 -28.40 14.56 9.35
C LYS A 190 -28.97 15.22 8.10
N GLY A 191 -30.11 15.90 8.20
CA GLY A 191 -30.68 16.70 7.11
C GLY A 191 -29.73 17.82 6.66
N LEU A 192 -29.10 18.51 7.60
CA LEU A 192 -28.11 19.55 7.33
C LEU A 192 -26.88 18.96 6.61
N MET A 193 -26.36 17.82 7.08
CA MET A 193 -25.23 17.14 6.45
C MET A 193 -25.54 16.70 5.02
N MET A 194 -26.73 16.15 4.77
CA MET A 194 -27.16 15.76 3.43
C MET A 194 -27.27 16.97 2.51
N ARG A 195 -27.86 18.06 2.99
CA ARG A 195 -27.98 19.30 2.21
C ARG A 195 -26.62 19.93 1.92
N HIS A 196 -25.73 19.98 2.90
CA HIS A 196 -24.34 20.41 2.69
C HIS A 196 -23.66 19.54 1.64
N ARG A 197 -23.82 18.22 1.70
CA ARG A 197 -23.25 17.31 0.71
C ARG A 197 -23.74 17.62 -0.70
N THR A 198 -25.06 17.75 -0.90
CA THR A 198 -25.63 18.09 -2.20
C THR A 198 -25.14 19.45 -2.71
N LEU A 199 -25.07 20.46 -1.84
CA LEU A 199 -24.56 21.78 -2.21
C LEU A 199 -23.06 21.74 -2.54
N TYR A 200 -22.28 20.97 -1.80
CA TYR A 200 -20.85 20.78 -2.06
C TYR A 200 -20.62 20.08 -3.39
N GLU A 201 -21.34 18.99 -3.66
CA GLU A 201 -21.29 18.27 -4.94
C GLU A 201 -21.72 19.17 -6.10
N ALA A 202 -22.83 19.90 -5.98
CA ALA A 202 -23.28 20.85 -6.99
C ALA A 202 -22.29 22.00 -7.22
N ASN A 203 -21.69 22.56 -6.16
CA ASN A 203 -20.68 23.61 -6.28
C ASN A 203 -19.43 23.08 -6.98
N LYS A 204 -18.98 21.87 -6.62
CA LYS A 204 -17.86 21.22 -7.29
C LYS A 204 -18.13 21.06 -8.78
N ASP A 205 -19.31 20.54 -9.15
CA ASP A 205 -19.70 20.38 -10.56
C ASP A 205 -19.73 21.71 -11.31
N ILE A 206 -20.17 22.80 -10.67
CA ILE A 206 -20.17 24.14 -11.26
C ILE A 206 -18.74 24.65 -11.47
N VAL A 207 -17.85 24.47 -10.48
CA VAL A 207 -16.44 24.86 -10.59
C VAL A 207 -15.75 24.07 -11.69
N ASP A 208 -15.97 22.76 -11.78
CA ASP A 208 -15.40 21.91 -12.83
C ASP A 208 -15.91 22.35 -14.21
N LYS A 209 -17.21 22.66 -14.34
CA LYS A 209 -17.78 23.23 -15.59
C LYS A 209 -17.19 24.59 -15.93
N LEU A 210 -16.97 25.44 -14.95
CA LEU A 210 -16.34 26.75 -15.15
C LEU A 210 -14.92 26.59 -15.70
N GLY A 211 -14.13 25.68 -15.12
CA GLY A 211 -12.79 25.37 -15.62
C GLY A 211 -12.80 24.89 -17.08
N HIS A 212 -13.71 23.99 -17.43
CA HIS A 212 -13.86 23.56 -18.83
C HIS A 212 -14.25 24.69 -19.78
N MET A 213 -15.14 25.60 -19.35
CA MET A 213 -15.54 26.76 -20.14
C MET A 213 -14.39 27.78 -20.30
N GLU A 214 -13.57 27.96 -19.27
CA GLU A 214 -12.36 28.78 -19.33
C GLU A 214 -11.34 28.21 -20.32
N ASP A 215 -11.07 26.90 -20.27
CA ASP A 215 -10.19 26.22 -21.23
C ASP A 215 -10.69 26.37 -22.68
N GLU A 216 -11.99 26.18 -22.90
CA GLU A 216 -12.60 26.39 -24.22
C GLU A 216 -12.49 27.85 -24.69
N TYR A 217 -12.66 28.80 -23.77
CA TYR A 217 -12.54 30.22 -24.07
C TYR A 217 -11.11 30.58 -24.44
N GLU A 218 -10.11 30.09 -23.71
CA GLU A 218 -8.70 30.27 -24.03
C GLU A 218 -8.34 29.67 -25.39
N LEU A 219 -8.85 28.47 -25.70
CA LEU A 219 -8.66 27.85 -27.00
C LEU A 219 -9.27 28.69 -28.14
N LYS A 220 -10.49 29.22 -27.95
CA LYS A 220 -11.14 30.09 -28.95
C LYS A 220 -10.40 31.42 -29.09
N LYS A 221 -9.92 32.00 -27.98
CA LYS A 221 -9.14 33.24 -27.95
C LYS A 221 -7.81 33.09 -28.70
N THR A 222 -7.06 32.02 -28.44
CA THR A 222 -5.79 31.72 -29.13
C THR A 222 -6.02 31.48 -30.63
N LYS A 223 -7.06 30.74 -31.00
CA LYS A 223 -7.47 30.56 -32.42
C LYS A 223 -7.78 31.89 -33.09
N LEU A 224 -8.53 32.78 -32.45
CA LEU A 224 -8.85 34.10 -32.98
C LEU A 224 -7.58 34.94 -33.19
N GLU A 225 -6.67 34.91 -32.23
CA GLU A 225 -5.41 35.65 -32.31
C GLU A 225 -4.53 35.12 -33.45
N ASN A 226 -4.43 33.81 -33.64
CA ASN A 226 -3.72 33.21 -34.76
C ASN A 226 -4.31 33.66 -36.11
N ILE A 227 -5.64 33.64 -36.26
CA ILE A 227 -6.32 34.12 -37.48
C ILE A 227 -6.03 35.60 -37.72
N ARG A 228 -6.05 36.44 -36.68
CA ARG A 228 -5.72 37.87 -36.78
C ARG A 228 -4.27 38.07 -37.25
N GLN A 229 -3.33 37.34 -36.66
CA GLN A 229 -1.92 37.40 -37.04
C GLN A 229 -1.72 36.95 -38.48
N ASP A 230 -2.34 35.86 -38.91
CA ASP A 230 -2.22 35.36 -40.28
C ASP A 230 -2.84 36.32 -41.30
N HIS A 231 -4.00 36.92 -40.97
CA HIS A 231 -4.58 37.96 -41.80
C HIS A 231 -3.69 39.21 -41.87
N ASN A 232 -3.05 39.60 -40.78
CA ASN A 232 -2.10 40.71 -40.77
C ASN A 232 -0.86 40.40 -41.64
N LYS A 233 -0.31 39.18 -41.54
CA LYS A 233 0.77 38.71 -42.42
C LYS A 233 0.38 38.79 -43.89
N ARG A 234 -0.84 38.33 -44.24
CA ARG A 234 -1.36 38.41 -45.62
C ARG A 234 -1.51 39.85 -46.10
N LYS A 235 -2.04 40.75 -45.25
CA LYS A 235 -2.11 42.19 -45.57
C LYS A 235 -0.74 42.78 -45.86
N VAL A 236 0.27 42.46 -45.06
CA VAL A 236 1.65 42.91 -45.30
C VAL A 236 2.21 42.33 -46.59
N SER A 237 1.97 41.04 -46.87
CA SER A 237 2.36 40.40 -48.14
C SER A 237 1.73 41.09 -49.35
N PHE A 238 0.40 41.31 -49.34
CA PHE A 238 -0.29 42.00 -50.42
C PHE A 238 0.15 43.46 -50.57
N ASN A 239 0.43 44.17 -49.48
CA ASN A 239 0.99 45.52 -49.56
C ASN A 239 2.39 45.52 -50.19
N SER A 240 3.22 44.52 -49.90
CA SER A 240 4.53 44.35 -50.53
C SER A 240 4.41 44.06 -52.02
N GLU A 241 3.49 43.18 -52.41
CA GLU A 241 3.20 42.88 -53.83
C GLU A 241 2.65 44.12 -54.56
N LEU A 242 1.76 44.88 -53.93
CA LEU A 242 1.21 46.11 -54.47
C LEU A 242 2.31 47.17 -54.65
N ALA A 243 3.22 47.32 -53.69
CA ALA A 243 4.36 48.21 -53.82
C ALA A 243 5.25 47.81 -55.00
N HIS A 244 5.54 46.52 -55.16
CA HIS A 244 6.31 46.01 -56.30
C HIS A 244 5.61 46.29 -57.65
N LEU A 245 4.30 46.06 -57.73
CA LEU A 245 3.52 46.35 -58.95
C LEU A 245 3.52 47.84 -59.27
N LYS A 246 3.35 48.72 -58.27
CA LYS A 246 3.42 50.18 -58.46
C LYS A 246 4.78 50.63 -58.97
N THR A 247 5.87 50.14 -58.37
CA THR A 247 7.22 50.44 -58.86
C THR A 247 7.42 49.94 -60.29
N SER A 248 6.88 48.76 -60.63
CA SER A 248 6.93 48.25 -62.01
C SER A 248 6.15 49.13 -63.00
N GLU A 249 4.98 49.62 -62.60
CA GLU A 249 4.16 50.55 -63.38
C GLU A 249 4.86 51.90 -63.57
N GLU A 250 5.41 52.49 -62.51
CA GLU A 250 6.21 53.72 -62.55
C GLU A 250 7.42 53.57 -63.50
N ASN A 251 8.12 52.44 -63.45
CA ASN A 251 9.22 52.14 -64.36
C ASN A 251 8.76 52.04 -65.82
N LYS A 252 7.61 51.42 -66.08
CA LYS A 252 7.05 51.32 -67.45
C LYS A 252 6.55 52.66 -67.97
N THR A 253 5.90 53.46 -67.14
CA THR A 253 5.38 54.78 -67.51
C THR A 253 6.51 55.77 -67.77
N THR A 254 7.54 55.81 -66.93
CA THR A 254 8.75 56.62 -67.16
C THR A 254 9.48 56.20 -68.44
N LEU A 255 9.63 54.90 -68.70
CA LEU A 255 10.20 54.40 -69.95
C LEU A 255 9.36 54.81 -71.18
N ASN A 256 8.03 54.72 -71.07
CA ASN A 256 7.12 55.11 -72.14
C ASN A 256 7.19 56.62 -72.43
N GLN A 257 7.18 57.46 -71.40
CA GLN A 257 7.37 58.91 -71.52
C GLN A 257 8.69 59.25 -72.20
N ARG A 258 9.78 58.56 -71.83
CA ARG A 258 11.09 58.75 -72.48
C ARG A 258 11.02 58.42 -73.98
N LYS A 259 10.37 57.31 -74.35
CA LYS A 259 10.19 56.93 -75.76
C LYS A 259 9.29 57.90 -76.52
N GLU A 260 8.25 58.42 -75.89
CA GLU A 260 7.37 59.42 -76.48
C GLU A 260 8.11 60.74 -76.74
N GLN A 261 8.93 61.19 -75.79
CA GLN A 261 9.81 62.35 -75.98
C GLN A 261 10.78 62.14 -77.15
N GLU A 262 11.44 60.98 -77.21
CA GLU A 262 12.33 60.62 -78.32
C GLU A 262 11.59 60.63 -79.67
N PHE A 263 10.38 60.07 -79.71
CA PHE A 263 9.53 60.09 -80.89
C PHE A 263 9.12 61.50 -81.30
N LEU A 264 8.72 62.36 -80.36
CA LEU A 264 8.35 63.76 -80.63
C LEU A 264 9.54 64.56 -81.16
N LEU A 265 10.73 64.37 -80.60
CA LEU A 265 11.96 65.00 -81.10
C LEU A 265 12.27 64.55 -82.52
N SER A 266 12.19 63.25 -82.80
CA SER A 266 12.37 62.68 -84.13
C SER A 266 11.34 63.21 -85.14
N LYS A 267 10.05 63.23 -84.75
CA LYS A 267 8.96 63.81 -85.56
C LYS A 267 9.17 65.29 -85.83
N GLY A 268 9.62 66.05 -84.83
CA GLY A 268 9.98 67.46 -84.96
C GLY A 268 11.13 67.66 -85.96
N ALA A 269 12.17 66.84 -85.89
CA ALA A 269 13.28 66.84 -86.84
C ALA A 269 12.80 66.51 -88.27
N LEU A 270 11.94 65.51 -88.43
CA LEU A 270 11.33 65.17 -89.73
C LEU A 270 10.45 66.30 -90.27
N ARG A 271 9.65 66.96 -89.42
CA ARG A 271 8.84 68.11 -89.83
C ARG A 271 9.70 69.26 -90.32
N LYS A 272 10.80 69.57 -89.63
CA LYS A 272 11.77 70.59 -90.07
C LYS A 272 12.35 70.25 -91.45
N LYS A 273 12.79 68.99 -91.65
CA LYS A 273 13.27 68.52 -92.96
C LYS A 273 12.20 68.68 -94.05
N ARG A 274 10.95 68.30 -93.76
CA ARG A 274 9.82 68.45 -94.70
C ARG A 274 9.52 69.91 -95.03
N THR A 275 9.54 70.81 -94.04
CA THR A 275 9.34 72.24 -94.26
C THR A 275 10.47 72.83 -95.11
N ASN A 276 11.72 72.49 -94.82
CA ASN A 276 12.87 72.94 -95.63
C ASN A 276 12.72 72.48 -97.09
N LEU A 277 12.33 71.23 -97.31
CA LEU A 277 12.04 70.70 -98.64
C LEU A 277 10.92 71.50 -99.34
N GLY A 278 9.83 71.83 -98.63
CA GLY A 278 8.75 72.68 -99.14
C GLY A 278 9.21 74.10 -99.51
N VAL A 279 10.06 74.73 -98.68
CA VAL A 279 10.64 76.05 -98.99
C VAL A 279 11.53 76.00 -100.23
N ILE A 280 12.33 74.93 -100.38
CA ILE A 280 13.13 74.70 -101.59
C ILE A 280 12.22 74.61 -102.82
N TYR A 281 11.14 73.81 -102.76
CA TYR A 281 10.19 73.71 -103.88
C TYR A 281 9.52 75.05 -104.20
N MET A 282 9.03 75.79 -103.20
CA MET A 282 8.46 77.12 -103.41
C MET A 282 9.48 78.10 -104.01
N SER A 283 10.76 77.99 -103.63
CA SER A 283 11.81 78.83 -104.19
C SER A 283 12.07 78.48 -105.66
N ILE A 284 12.07 77.19 -106.00
CA ILE A 284 12.13 76.72 -107.40
C ILE A 284 10.94 77.26 -108.19
N ASP A 285 9.72 77.16 -107.65
CA ASP A 285 8.50 77.67 -108.29
C ASP A 285 8.58 79.18 -108.51
N ASN A 286 8.96 79.95 -107.49
CA ASN A 286 9.12 81.40 -107.59
C ASN A 286 10.18 81.81 -108.63
N ILE A 287 11.30 81.09 -108.73
CA ILE A 287 12.32 81.38 -109.73
C ILE A 287 11.80 81.00 -111.12
N TYR A 288 11.14 79.85 -111.25
CA TYR A 288 10.52 79.42 -112.50
C TYR A 288 9.52 80.44 -113.02
N GLU A 289 8.63 80.96 -112.16
CA GLU A 289 7.67 82.01 -112.55
C GLU A 289 8.35 83.28 -113.06
N LYS A 290 9.49 83.67 -112.48
CA LYS A 290 10.29 84.82 -112.96
C LYS A 290 10.99 84.55 -114.29
N CYS A 291 11.36 83.31 -114.54
CA CYS A 291 12.01 82.87 -115.78
C CYS A 291 11.00 82.52 -116.89
N ARG A 292 9.70 82.57 -116.58
CA ARG A 292 8.61 82.16 -117.46
C ARG A 292 8.41 83.14 -118.61
N LYS A 293 8.34 82.66 -119.85
CA LYS A 293 7.87 83.46 -121.01
C LYS A 293 6.34 83.46 -121.04
N ILE A 294 5.70 84.44 -121.68
CA ILE A 294 4.23 84.61 -121.66
C ILE A 294 3.45 83.35 -122.12
N LEU A 295 4.06 82.48 -122.94
CA LEU A 295 3.49 81.22 -123.42
C LEU A 295 3.66 80.00 -122.49
N ASP A 296 4.46 80.10 -121.42
CA ASP A 296 4.78 78.96 -120.56
C ASP A 296 3.69 78.73 -119.49
N LEU A 297 3.46 77.47 -119.10
CA LEU A 297 2.42 77.06 -118.14
C LEU A 297 2.68 77.58 -116.70
N PRO A 298 1.63 77.78 -115.87
CA PRO A 298 1.79 78.15 -114.46
C PRO A 298 2.59 77.10 -113.67
N ALA A 299 3.31 77.55 -112.64
CA ALA A 299 4.19 76.71 -111.84
C ALA A 299 3.49 75.46 -111.26
N ASP A 300 2.21 75.54 -110.90
CA ASP A 300 1.49 74.41 -110.28
C ASP A 300 1.30 73.16 -111.17
N LYS A 301 1.57 73.25 -112.48
CA LYS A 301 1.29 72.16 -113.45
C LYS A 301 2.52 71.57 -114.12
N VAL A 302 3.72 72.02 -113.76
CA VAL A 302 4.99 71.64 -114.39
C VAL A 302 5.83 70.84 -113.39
N ASP A 303 6.46 69.77 -113.86
CA ASP A 303 7.31 68.94 -113.01
C ASP A 303 8.59 69.69 -112.61
N ILE A 304 9.17 69.34 -111.46
CA ILE A 304 10.33 70.04 -110.87
C ILE A 304 11.53 70.02 -111.83
N ASP A 305 11.75 68.87 -112.50
CA ASP A 305 12.85 68.72 -113.46
C ASP A 305 12.68 69.63 -114.68
N GLU A 306 11.44 69.83 -115.14
CA GLU A 306 11.14 70.77 -116.23
C GLU A 306 11.28 72.23 -115.78
N LYS A 307 10.87 72.55 -114.55
CA LYS A 307 11.09 73.88 -113.95
C LYS A 307 12.56 74.23 -113.88
N LEU A 308 13.40 73.32 -113.38
CA LEU A 308 14.84 73.53 -113.25
C LEU A 308 15.53 73.69 -114.62
N LYS A 309 15.21 72.85 -115.61
CA LYS A 309 15.74 72.98 -116.98
C LYS A 309 15.37 74.31 -117.62
N ARG A 310 14.18 74.83 -117.32
CA ARG A 310 13.73 76.13 -117.84
C ARG A 310 14.46 77.30 -117.18
N ILE A 311 14.65 77.23 -115.86
CA ILE A 311 15.46 78.19 -115.10
C ILE A 311 16.90 78.19 -115.63
N GLU A 312 17.48 77.02 -115.87
CA GLU A 312 18.81 76.86 -116.47
C GLU A 312 18.88 77.50 -117.86
N SER A 313 17.93 77.18 -118.74
CA SER A 313 17.87 77.77 -120.08
C SER A 313 17.73 79.29 -120.05
N TYR A 314 16.91 79.84 -119.13
CA TYR A 314 16.75 81.28 -118.96
C TYR A 314 18.02 81.94 -118.40
N LEU A 315 18.73 81.28 -117.47
CA LEU A 315 20.01 81.76 -116.96
C LEU A 315 21.08 81.80 -118.06
N VAL A 316 21.14 80.77 -118.91
CA VAL A 316 22.06 80.74 -120.07
C VAL A 316 21.69 81.83 -121.08
N GLU A 317 20.40 82.01 -121.39
CA GLU A 317 19.94 83.12 -122.24
C GLU A 317 20.32 84.49 -121.64
N ARG A 318 20.11 84.71 -120.35
CA ARG A 318 20.48 85.97 -119.66
C ARG A 318 21.99 86.16 -119.54
N SER A 319 22.79 85.10 -119.37
CA SER A 319 24.26 85.22 -119.34
C SER A 319 24.79 85.57 -120.72
N GLN A 320 24.26 84.95 -121.77
CA GLN A 320 24.57 85.31 -123.16
C GLN A 320 24.17 86.76 -123.45
N VAL A 321 22.99 87.21 -123.01
CA VAL A 321 22.58 88.62 -123.14
C VAL A 321 23.45 89.56 -122.30
N ALA A 322 23.88 89.17 -121.10
CA ALA A 322 24.76 89.98 -120.25
C ALA A 322 26.18 90.09 -120.83
N GLU A 323 26.72 89.03 -121.44
CA GLU A 323 27.99 89.05 -122.19
C GLU A 323 27.89 89.92 -123.46
N ILE A 324 26.72 89.93 -124.13
CA ILE A 324 26.43 90.80 -125.27
C ILE A 324 26.22 92.28 -124.83
N VAL A 325 25.69 92.53 -123.64
CA VAL A 325 25.54 93.89 -123.10
C VAL A 325 26.85 94.42 -122.50
N GLN A 326 27.67 93.59 -121.86
CA GLN A 326 29.02 93.98 -121.39
C GLN A 326 29.98 94.29 -122.56
N SER A 327 29.75 93.72 -123.74
CA SER A 327 30.48 94.08 -124.96
C SER A 327 29.95 95.36 -125.65
N ASN A 328 28.81 95.92 -125.20
CA ASN A 328 28.18 97.11 -125.78
C ASN A 328 27.98 98.29 -124.82
N THR A 329 28.34 98.15 -123.55
CA THR A 329 28.31 99.25 -122.56
C THR A 329 29.62 99.33 -121.77
N GLY A 330 30.70 99.62 -122.49
CA GLY A 330 31.81 100.37 -121.90
C GLY A 330 31.48 101.85 -121.99
N SER A 331 30.89 102.42 -120.93
CA SER A 331 30.90 103.86 -120.58
C SER A 331 30.03 104.09 -119.35
N THR A 332 30.52 104.91 -118.42
CA THR A 332 29.85 105.47 -117.22
C THR A 332 29.49 104.46 -116.13
N GLU A 333 30.34 104.29 -115.10
CA GLU A 333 30.34 105.08 -113.85
C GLU A 333 29.10 104.81 -112.99
N SER A 334 29.13 104.77 -111.66
CA SER A 334 30.11 104.63 -110.59
C SER A 334 29.26 104.80 -109.32
N SER A 335 29.74 104.34 -108.16
CA SER A 335 29.24 104.68 -106.81
C SER A 335 27.85 104.11 -106.42
N ASP A 336 27.52 103.75 -105.19
CA ASP A 336 28.25 103.85 -103.92
C ASP A 336 27.62 102.90 -102.88
N SER A 337 28.48 102.51 -101.93
CA SER A 337 28.32 102.16 -100.50
C SER A 337 26.92 102.14 -99.82
N HIS A 338 26.65 101.47 -98.69
CA HIS A 338 27.30 100.53 -97.76
C HIS A 338 26.16 99.98 -96.84
N PRO A 339 26.40 98.92 -96.05
CA PRO A 339 25.42 98.18 -95.25
C PRO A 339 25.32 98.69 -93.81
N VAL A 340 24.24 98.34 -93.10
CA VAL A 340 24.19 98.43 -91.63
C VAL A 340 23.81 97.07 -91.05
N VAL A 341 24.86 96.44 -90.52
CA VAL A 341 24.83 95.32 -89.58
C VAL A 341 24.42 95.85 -88.20
N ARG A 342 23.53 95.14 -87.51
CA ARG A 342 23.47 95.17 -86.04
C ARG A 342 23.17 93.78 -85.48
N ASP A 343 24.25 93.12 -85.10
CA ASP A 343 24.31 92.11 -84.05
C ASP A 343 23.65 92.61 -82.76
N LYS A 344 22.88 91.75 -82.08
CA LYS A 344 22.89 91.62 -80.61
C LYS A 344 22.52 90.20 -80.15
N GLN A 345 23.57 89.48 -79.79
CA GLN A 345 23.81 88.84 -78.48
C GLN A 345 22.73 87.94 -77.87
N THR A 346 23.12 86.67 -77.83
CA THR A 346 22.73 85.59 -76.93
C THR A 346 22.82 85.96 -75.45
N LYS A 347 21.84 85.49 -74.66
CA LYS A 347 22.00 85.29 -73.21
C LYS A 347 21.49 83.91 -72.83
N THR A 348 22.44 83.04 -72.53
CA THR A 348 22.30 81.77 -71.83
C THR A 348 21.83 82.02 -70.40
N VAL A 349 20.79 81.31 -69.96
CA VAL A 349 20.49 81.15 -68.53
C VAL A 349 20.43 79.67 -68.20
N ARG A 350 21.10 79.39 -67.09
CA ARG A 350 21.60 78.13 -66.56
C ARG A 350 20.50 77.40 -65.79
N ILE A 351 20.46 76.10 -66.04
CA ILE A 351 19.57 75.10 -65.46
C ILE A 351 19.81 74.93 -63.95
N LYS A 352 18.73 74.74 -63.18
CA LYS A 352 18.74 74.17 -61.82
C LYS A 352 17.64 73.14 -61.67
N GLY A 353 18.04 71.91 -61.33
CA GLY A 353 17.29 70.87 -60.60
C GLY A 353 16.08 70.28 -61.32
N PRO A 354 15.71 69.03 -61.05
CA PRO A 354 15.50 68.52 -59.69
C PRO A 354 16.69 67.80 -59.06
#